data_AF-A0A8H4Q1L2-F1
#
_entry.id   AF-A0A8H4Q1L2-F1
#
_cell.length_a   1.000
_cell.length_b   1.000
_cell.length_c   1.000
_cell.angle_alpha   90.00
_cell.angle_beta   90.00
_cell.angle_gamma   90.00
#
_symmetry.space_group_name_H-M   'P 1'
#
loop_
_entity.id
_entity.type
_entity.pdbx_description
1 polymer ?
#
loop_
_entity_poly.entity_id
_entity_poly.type
_entity_poly.pdbx_seq_one_letter_code
_entity_poly.pdbx_strand_id
1 'polypeptide(L)'
;MSAAKRDVQVSRALSRLLRHQAESAGIKLDDEGFAPLDQVLAWGPLRSLNVSLQEVQHVVATNDKQRYALKPSSSEASTASEYFIRANQGHSIKLAPTSNHLRPITLETVPPRVLHGTYIAFWPAIEASGAG
;
A
#
# COMPACT_ATOMS: atom_id res chain seq x y z
N MET A 1 6.05 14.64 18.58
CA MET A 1 6.61 13.42 17.95
C MET A 1 7.48 13.85 16.77
N SER A 2 8.58 13.15 16.44
CA SER A 2 9.34 13.50 15.24
C SER A 2 8.52 13.22 13.97
N ALA A 3 8.77 13.97 12.90
CA ALA A 3 8.09 13.80 11.61
C ALA A 3 8.20 12.35 11.09
N ALA A 4 9.39 11.76 11.16
CA ALA A 4 9.61 10.36 10.76
C ALA A 4 8.73 9.34 11.54
N LYS A 5 8.49 9.57 12.84
CA LYS A 5 7.62 8.68 13.63
C LYS A 5 6.15 8.80 13.18
N ARG A 6 5.73 10.00 12.79
CA ARG A 6 4.39 10.28 12.28
C ARG A 6 4.16 9.62 10.92
N ASP A 7 5.10 9.76 9.99
CA ASP A 7 5.01 9.15 8.65
C ASP A 7 4.91 7.62 8.72
N VAL A 8 5.66 7.00 9.63
CA VAL A 8 5.58 5.56 9.88
C VAL A 8 4.19 5.15 10.39
N GLN A 9 3.56 5.95 11.26
CA GLN A 9 2.21 5.66 11.74
C GLN A 9 1.18 5.74 10.61
N VAL A 10 1.24 6.80 9.80
CA VAL A 10 0.35 6.99 8.65
C VAL A 10 0.55 5.86 7.64
N SER A 11 1.79 5.54 7.28
CA SER A 11 2.12 4.44 6.36
C SER A 11 1.60 3.09 6.89
N ARG A 12 1.77 2.79 8.17
CA ARG A 12 1.24 1.55 8.77
C ARG A 12 -0.29 1.49 8.70
N ALA A 13 -0.98 2.59 8.97
CA ALA A 13 -2.43 2.65 8.87
C ALA A 13 -2.91 2.47 7.43
N LEU A 14 -2.31 3.17 6.47
CA LEU A 14 -2.60 3.04 5.04
C LEU A 14 -2.36 1.61 4.53
N SER A 15 -1.22 1.00 4.87
CA SER A 15 -0.94 -0.39 4.49
C SER A 15 -1.96 -1.37 5.07
N ARG A 16 -2.36 -1.18 6.33
CA ARG A 16 -3.35 -2.06 6.97
C ARG A 16 -4.71 -1.97 6.28
N LEU A 17 -5.15 -0.77 5.94
CA LEU A 17 -6.42 -0.56 5.25
C LEU A 17 -6.38 -1.13 3.83
N LEU A 18 -5.47 -0.60 3.00
CA LEU A 18 -5.47 -0.84 1.56
C LEU A 18 -5.15 -2.29 1.19
N ARG A 19 -4.37 -3.02 2.02
CA ARG A 19 -3.98 -4.41 1.72
C ARG A 19 -4.91 -5.47 2.29
N HIS A 20 -5.65 -5.14 3.36
CA HIS A 20 -6.32 -6.15 4.18
C HIS A 20 -7.72 -5.77 4.65
N GLN A 21 -8.01 -4.48 4.91
CA GLN A 21 -9.23 -4.09 5.62
C GLN A 21 -10.21 -3.25 4.79
N ALA A 22 -9.90 -2.93 3.53
CA ALA A 22 -10.76 -2.10 2.68
C ALA A 22 -12.21 -2.62 2.62
N GLU A 23 -12.39 -3.91 2.33
CA GLU A 23 -13.71 -4.55 2.27
C GLU A 23 -14.44 -4.49 3.63
N SER A 24 -13.77 -4.87 4.72
CA SER A 24 -14.35 -4.80 6.07
C SER A 24 -14.65 -3.38 6.54
N ALA A 25 -13.98 -2.38 5.97
CA ALA A 25 -14.22 -0.96 6.23
C ALA A 25 -15.34 -0.38 5.36
N GLY A 26 -15.97 -1.19 4.49
CA GLY A 26 -16.99 -0.76 3.55
C GLY A 26 -16.45 0.06 2.36
N ILE A 27 -15.13 0.08 2.18
CA ILE A 27 -14.46 0.83 1.11
C ILE A 27 -14.29 -0.10 -0.08
N LYS A 28 -14.99 0.23 -1.17
CA LYS A 28 -14.84 -0.51 -2.43
C LYS A 28 -13.60 -0.02 -3.16
N LEU A 29 -12.73 -0.96 -3.49
CA LEU A 29 -11.63 -0.72 -4.41
C LEU A 29 -12.15 -0.83 -5.84
N ASP A 30 -11.69 0.04 -6.73
CA ASP A 30 -11.92 -0.12 -8.16
C ASP A 30 -11.12 -1.31 -8.70
N ASP A 31 -11.30 -1.59 -9.99
CA ASP A 31 -10.60 -2.69 -10.64
C ASP A 31 -9.09 -2.53 -10.46
N GLU A 32 -8.52 -1.34 -10.55
CA GLU A 32 -7.08 -1.06 -10.39
C GLU A 32 -6.59 -1.07 -8.91
N GLY A 33 -7.48 -1.32 -7.95
CA GLY A 33 -7.19 -1.35 -6.51
C GLY A 33 -7.20 0.02 -5.83
N PHE A 34 -7.70 1.07 -6.49
CA PHE A 34 -7.82 2.39 -5.91
C PHE A 34 -9.08 2.53 -5.03
N ALA A 35 -8.89 3.17 -3.89
CA ALA A 35 -9.94 3.63 -3.00
C ALA A 35 -10.10 5.15 -3.09
N PRO A 36 -11.33 5.70 -2.95
CA PRO A 36 -11.55 7.13 -2.71
C PRO A 36 -10.83 7.58 -1.42
N LEU A 37 -10.01 8.62 -1.51
CA LEU A 37 -9.16 9.04 -0.40
C LEU A 37 -9.96 9.63 0.77
N ASP A 38 -11.08 10.29 0.51
CA ASP A 38 -12.00 10.77 1.55
C ASP A 38 -12.52 9.61 2.43
N GLN A 39 -12.91 8.48 1.83
CA GLN A 39 -13.34 7.28 2.56
C GLN A 39 -12.19 6.66 3.35
N VAL A 40 -10.97 6.66 2.77
CA VAL A 40 -9.76 6.20 3.44
C VAL A 40 -9.45 7.06 4.67
N LEU A 41 -9.49 8.38 4.55
CA LEU A 41 -9.28 9.30 5.68
C LEU A 41 -10.40 9.23 6.72
N ALA A 42 -11.62 8.87 6.29
CA ALA A 42 -12.76 8.65 7.15
C ALA A 42 -12.67 7.36 8.00
N TRP A 43 -11.78 6.43 7.65
CA TRP A 43 -11.60 5.16 8.36
C TRP A 43 -11.06 5.37 9.78
N GLY A 44 -11.66 4.73 10.78
CA GLY A 44 -11.45 4.99 12.22
C GLY A 44 -10.00 5.22 12.64
N PRO A 45 -9.05 4.34 12.33
CA PRO A 45 -7.64 4.54 12.64
C PRO A 45 -6.97 5.74 11.96
N LEU A 46 -7.28 6.06 10.70
CA LEU A 46 -6.75 7.24 10.02
C LEU A 46 -7.43 8.52 10.50
N ARG A 47 -8.74 8.48 10.73
CA ARG A 47 -9.52 9.56 11.34
C ARG A 47 -9.01 9.90 12.74
N SER A 48 -8.75 8.88 13.58
CA SER A 48 -8.23 9.07 14.94
C SER A 48 -6.82 9.67 14.96
N LEU A 49 -6.05 9.43 13.90
CA LEU A 49 -4.76 10.06 13.68
C LEU A 49 -4.88 11.48 13.12
N ASN A 50 -6.07 11.92 12.73
CA ASN A 50 -6.35 13.23 12.13
C ASN A 50 -5.48 13.51 10.90
N VAL A 51 -5.34 12.49 10.04
CA VAL A 51 -4.47 12.53 8.85
C VAL A 51 -5.04 13.48 7.78
N SER A 52 -4.20 14.38 7.25
CA SER A 52 -4.58 15.30 6.18
C SER A 52 -4.20 14.78 4.78
N LEU A 53 -4.78 15.41 3.74
CA LEU A 53 -4.37 15.18 2.35
C LEU A 53 -2.87 15.45 2.14
N GLN A 54 -2.36 16.54 2.72
CA GLN A 54 -0.95 16.93 2.59
C GLN A 54 -0.02 15.88 3.22
N GLU A 55 -0.41 15.31 4.37
CA GLU A 55 0.35 14.22 4.99
C GLU A 55 0.36 12.96 4.10
N VAL A 56 -0.77 12.63 3.46
CA VAL A 56 -0.82 11.50 2.52
C VAL A 56 0.05 11.76 1.30
N GLN A 57 -0.04 12.94 0.69
CA GLN A 57 0.83 13.33 -0.44
C GLN A 57 2.31 13.24 -0.07
N HIS A 58 2.67 13.73 1.12
CA HIS A 58 4.02 13.64 1.65
C HIS A 58 4.48 12.18 1.79
N VAL A 59 3.70 11.35 2.49
CA VAL A 59 4.02 9.93 2.73
C VAL A 59 4.11 9.14 1.43
N VAL A 60 3.33 9.47 0.41
CA VAL A 60 3.41 8.86 -0.92
C VAL A 60 4.71 9.29 -1.63
N ALA A 61 5.04 10.59 -1.57
CA ALA A 61 6.23 11.15 -2.23
C ALA A 61 7.55 10.70 -1.59
N THR A 62 7.59 10.55 -0.25
CA THR A 62 8.80 10.19 0.50
C THR A 62 8.92 8.69 0.77
N ASN A 63 8.04 7.86 0.22
CA ASN A 63 8.14 6.42 0.42
C ASN A 63 9.26 5.80 -0.42
N ASP A 64 10.39 5.48 0.21
CA ASP A 64 11.52 4.80 -0.43
C ASP A 64 11.15 3.49 -1.15
N LYS A 65 10.08 2.84 -0.67
CA LYS A 65 9.62 1.55 -1.21
C LYS A 65 8.49 1.69 -2.22
N GLN A 66 8.12 2.92 -2.59
CA GLN A 66 7.01 3.23 -3.51
C GLN A 66 5.78 2.38 -3.16
N ARG A 67 5.38 2.37 -1.88
CA ARG A 67 4.34 1.46 -1.36
C ARG A 67 2.94 1.81 -1.85
N TYR A 68 2.72 3.04 -2.28
CA TYR A 68 1.40 3.58 -2.61
C TYR A 68 1.45 4.37 -3.91
N ALA A 69 0.31 4.47 -4.57
CA ALA A 69 0.10 5.41 -5.67
C ALA A 69 -1.11 6.29 -5.34
N LEU A 70 -0.98 7.58 -5.63
CA LEU A 70 -2.02 8.58 -5.44
C LEU A 70 -2.39 9.16 -6.81
N LYS A 71 -3.67 9.14 -7.15
CA LYS A 71 -4.21 9.57 -8.45
C LYS A 71 -5.24 10.69 -8.22
N PRO A 72 -5.04 11.91 -8.73
CA PRO A 72 -6.08 12.94 -8.72
C PRO A 72 -7.16 12.63 -9.77
N SER A 73 -8.38 13.09 -9.53
CA SER A 73 -9.50 12.98 -10.48
C SER A 73 -9.44 14.01 -11.61
N SER A 74 -8.70 15.10 -11.42
CA SER A 74 -8.52 16.20 -12.38
C SER A 74 -7.20 16.94 -12.09
N SER A 75 -6.73 17.80 -13.01
CA SER A 75 -5.54 18.63 -12.78
C SER A 75 -5.71 19.64 -11.64
N GLU A 76 -6.96 20.01 -11.34
CA GLU A 76 -7.31 21.03 -10.34
C GLU A 76 -7.70 20.43 -8.98
N ALA A 77 -7.51 19.12 -8.79
CA ALA A 77 -7.87 18.43 -7.57
C ALA A 77 -7.18 19.07 -6.36
N SER A 78 -7.98 19.51 -5.38
CA SER A 78 -7.49 20.23 -4.19
C SER A 78 -8.03 19.66 -2.89
N THR A 79 -9.05 18.80 -2.96
CA THR A 79 -9.71 18.18 -1.81
C THR A 79 -9.50 16.68 -1.78
N ALA A 80 -9.54 16.05 -0.60
CA ALA A 80 -9.34 14.61 -0.47
C ALA A 80 -10.35 13.76 -1.28
N SER A 81 -11.58 14.25 -1.46
CA SER A 81 -12.61 13.59 -2.27
C SER A 81 -12.26 13.51 -3.77
N GLU A 82 -11.31 14.32 -4.23
CA GLU A 82 -10.85 14.33 -5.62
C GLU A 82 -9.60 13.47 -5.83
N TYR A 83 -9.19 12.71 -4.82
CA TYR A 83 -8.03 11.82 -4.91
C TYR A 83 -8.43 10.37 -4.67
N PHE A 84 -7.68 9.50 -5.33
CA PHE A 84 -7.76 8.05 -5.20
C PHE A 84 -6.41 7.51 -4.77
N ILE A 85 -6.39 6.57 -3.83
CA ILE A 85 -5.15 5.96 -3.33
C ILE A 85 -5.22 4.43 -3.39
N ARG A 86 -4.10 3.80 -3.70
CA ARG A 86 -3.94 2.34 -3.62
C ARG A 86 -2.61 1.95 -2.99
N ALA A 87 -2.52 0.71 -2.53
CA ALA A 87 -1.22 0.09 -2.31
C ALA A 87 -0.66 -0.42 -3.64
N ASN A 88 0.65 -0.35 -3.84
CA ASN A 88 1.26 -0.86 -5.08
C ASN A 88 1.48 -2.36 -5.04
N GLN A 89 1.67 -2.95 -3.85
CA GLN A 89 2.00 -4.36 -3.66
C GLN A 89 1.40 -4.91 -2.37
N GLY A 90 1.25 -6.23 -2.29
CA GLY A 90 0.93 -6.97 -1.07
C GLY A 90 -0.55 -6.98 -0.70
N HIS A 91 -1.45 -6.89 -1.67
CA HIS A 91 -2.87 -7.12 -1.43
C HIS A 91 -3.09 -8.60 -1.10
N SER A 92 -3.68 -8.89 0.06
CA SER A 92 -4.34 -10.18 0.29
C SER A 92 -5.73 -10.22 -0.35
N ILE A 93 -6.21 -9.06 -0.80
CA ILE A 93 -7.47 -8.85 -1.52
C ILE A 93 -7.26 -9.28 -2.98
N LYS A 94 -8.17 -10.11 -3.51
CA LYS A 94 -8.18 -10.47 -4.94
C LYS A 94 -8.52 -9.22 -5.76
N LEU A 95 -7.52 -8.59 -6.36
CA LEU A 95 -7.72 -7.58 -7.40
C LEU A 95 -7.87 -8.28 -8.77
N ALA A 96 -8.45 -7.57 -9.74
CA ALA A 96 -8.54 -8.07 -11.10
C ALA A 96 -7.12 -8.30 -11.70
N PRO A 97 -6.97 -9.21 -12.69
CA PRO A 97 -5.67 -9.48 -13.29
C PRO A 97 -5.04 -8.25 -13.99
N THR A 98 -5.88 -7.35 -14.50
CA THR A 98 -5.51 -6.11 -15.21
C THR A 98 -4.94 -5.03 -14.29
N SER A 99 -5.16 -5.15 -12.98
CA SER A 99 -4.71 -4.24 -11.92
C SER A 99 -3.26 -4.45 -11.54
N ASN A 100 -2.64 -5.49 -12.09
CA ASN A 100 -1.27 -5.83 -11.80
C ASN A 100 -0.36 -4.95 -12.65
N HIS A 101 -0.02 -3.75 -12.18
CA HIS A 101 1.06 -2.94 -12.78
C HIS A 101 2.45 -3.51 -12.43
N LEU A 102 2.49 -4.82 -12.17
CA LEU A 102 3.69 -5.60 -12.03
C LEU A 102 4.21 -5.90 -13.43
N ARG A 103 5.49 -5.62 -13.64
CA ARG A 103 6.21 -6.19 -14.78
C ARG A 103 6.71 -7.57 -14.35
N PRO A 104 6.32 -8.65 -15.04
CA PRO A 104 6.89 -9.97 -14.78
C PRO A 104 8.40 -9.91 -14.91
N ILE A 105 9.09 -10.48 -13.93
CA ILE A 105 10.53 -10.70 -14.04
C ILE A 105 10.71 -11.93 -14.94
N THR A 106 11.53 -11.78 -15.98
CA THR A 106 11.93 -12.85 -16.89
C THR A 106 13.26 -13.45 -16.46
N LEU A 107 13.61 -14.62 -16.99
CA LEU A 107 14.95 -15.19 -16.76
C LEU A 107 16.09 -14.26 -17.23
N GLU A 108 15.80 -13.36 -18.17
CA GLU A 108 16.76 -12.37 -18.68
C GLU A 108 16.90 -11.14 -17.78
N THR A 109 15.87 -10.81 -16.99
CA THR A 109 15.80 -9.59 -16.17
C THR A 109 15.93 -9.86 -14.67
N VAL A 110 15.94 -11.14 -14.26
CA VAL A 110 16.10 -11.52 -12.86
C VAL A 110 17.53 -11.19 -12.38
N PRO A 111 17.68 -10.51 -11.22
CA PRO A 111 19.00 -10.32 -10.63
C PRO A 111 19.65 -11.68 -10.30
N PRO A 112 20.97 -11.82 -10.41
CA PRO A 112 21.66 -13.10 -10.17
C PRO A 112 21.50 -13.61 -8.73
N ARG A 113 21.17 -12.73 -7.77
CA ARG A 113 20.88 -13.09 -6.38
C ARG A 113 19.75 -12.22 -5.84
N VAL A 114 18.85 -12.85 -5.08
CA VAL A 114 17.77 -12.21 -4.32
C VAL A 114 17.86 -12.72 -2.88
N LEU A 115 17.66 -11.83 -1.91
CA LEU A 115 17.71 -12.17 -0.48
C LEU A 115 16.32 -12.08 0.12
N HIS A 116 15.91 -13.10 0.87
CA HIS A 116 14.68 -13.11 1.66
C HIS A 116 15.05 -13.28 3.14
N GLY A 117 14.78 -12.26 3.96
CA GLY A 117 15.00 -12.33 5.40
C GLY A 117 13.86 -13.08 6.09
N THR A 118 14.20 -14.06 6.93
CA THR A 118 13.25 -14.85 7.73
C THR A 118 13.77 -15.03 9.16
N TYR A 119 12.93 -15.56 10.07
CA TYR A 119 13.36 -15.92 11.41
C TYR A 119 13.98 -17.32 11.43
N ILE A 120 15.00 -17.53 12.27
CA ILE A 120 15.72 -18.82 12.37
C ILE A 120 14.79 -20.01 12.69
N ALA A 121 13.72 -19.76 13.44
CA ALA A 121 12.71 -20.76 13.77
C ALA A 121 12.00 -21.34 12.54
N PHE A 122 11.95 -20.60 11.44
CA PHE A 122 11.35 -21.06 10.18
C PHE A 122 12.37 -21.74 9.25
N TRP A 123 13.67 -21.75 9.58
CA TRP A 123 14.70 -22.36 8.74
C TRP A 123 14.42 -23.84 8.43
N PRO A 124 14.07 -24.70 9.39
CA PRO A 124 13.84 -26.13 9.09
C PRO A 124 12.70 -26.34 8.09
N ALA A 125 11.64 -25.53 8.17
CA ALA A 125 10.53 -25.59 7.24
C ALA A 125 10.93 -25.07 5.85
N ILE A 126 11.66 -23.95 5.79
CA ILE A 126 12.10 -23.33 4.53
C ILE A 126 13.11 -24.23 3.80
N GLU A 127 14.00 -24.91 4.52
CA GLU A 127 14.94 -25.88 3.95
C GLU A 127 14.20 -27.09 3.35
N ALA A 128 13.12 -27.55 4.01
CA ALA A 128 12.35 -28.70 3.56
C ALA A 128 11.42 -28.40 2.37
N SER A 129 10.82 -27.20 2.30
CA SER A 129 9.75 -26.89 1.33
C SER A 129 9.93 -25.61 0.52
N GLY A 130 11.01 -24.86 0.73
CA GLY A 130 11.19 -23.52 0.19
C GLY A 130 10.47 -22.44 1.00
N ALA A 131 10.78 -21.17 0.70
CA ALA A 131 10.12 -20.01 1.28
C ALA A 131 8.82 -19.72 0.51
N GLY A 132 7.67 -19.90 1.17
CA GLY A 132 6.34 -19.58 0.65
C GLY A 132 5.94 -18.12 0.88
#